data_AF-A0A672T5A0-F1
#
_entry.id   AF-A0A672T5A0-F1
#
_cell.length_a   1.000
_cell.length_b   1.000
_cell.length_c   1.000
_cell.angle_alpha   90.00
_cell.angle_beta   90.00
_cell.angle_gamma   90.00
#
_symmetry.space_group_name_H-M   'P 1'
#
loop_
_entity.id
_entity.type
_entity.pdbx_description
1 polymer ?
#
loop_
_entity_poly.entity_id
_entity_poly.type
_entity_poly.pdbx_seq_one_letter_code
_entity_poly.pdbx_strand_id
1 'polypeptide(L)'
;LQNNKDLMTSLSICPICMDLLRDPVTIPCGHNYCLECIKSYWEQKNQKKLCSCPECRQTFSPRPALNKNTLFAEVVEKLRQTGMRSPTIPGAENDEDIAKEKQYTSQQTT
;
A
#
# COMPACT_ATOMS: atom_id res chain seq x y z
N LEU A 1 1.95 -15.73 -14.99
CA LEU A 1 1.92 -15.15 -13.62
C LEU A 1 1.96 -13.62 -13.64
N GLN A 2 2.62 -12.97 -14.60
CA GLN A 2 2.67 -11.51 -14.73
C GLN A 2 1.29 -10.84 -14.84
N ASN A 3 0.40 -11.38 -15.69
CA ASN A 3 -0.95 -10.85 -15.89
C ASN A 3 -1.80 -10.74 -14.61
N ASN A 4 -1.60 -11.67 -13.65
CA ASN A 4 -2.33 -11.67 -12.40
C ASN A 4 -1.80 -10.61 -11.43
N LYS A 5 -0.50 -10.30 -11.50
CA LYS A 5 0.14 -9.25 -10.69
C LYS A 5 -0.30 -7.86 -11.15
N ASP A 6 -0.42 -7.66 -12.46
CA ASP A 6 -0.87 -6.39 -13.04
C ASP A 6 -2.36 -6.13 -12.71
N LEU A 7 -3.20 -7.17 -12.78
CA LEU A 7 -4.61 -7.09 -12.40
C LEU A 7 -4.80 -6.79 -10.90
N MET A 8 -4.03 -7.44 -10.03
CA MET A 8 -4.05 -7.18 -8.58
C MET A 8 -3.58 -5.75 -8.25
N THR A 9 -2.58 -5.25 -8.98
CA THR A 9 -2.06 -3.90 -8.78
C THR A 9 -3.14 -2.86 -9.11
N SER A 10 -3.84 -3.00 -10.23
CA SER A 10 -4.88 -2.04 -10.66
C SER A 10 -6.02 -1.91 -9.65
N LEU A 11 -6.48 -3.00 -9.04
CA LEU A 11 -7.56 -2.98 -8.04
C LEU A 11 -7.15 -2.26 -6.74
N SER A 12 -5.84 -2.17 -6.48
CA SER A 12 -5.29 -1.59 -5.27
C SER A 12 -4.98 -0.09 -5.38
N ILE A 13 -5.20 0.53 -6.55
CA ILE A 13 -4.99 1.96 -6.77
C ILE A 13 -6.25 2.75 -6.43
N CYS A 14 -6.08 3.78 -5.60
CA CYS A 14 -7.12 4.75 -5.33
C CYS A 14 -7.32 5.66 -6.55
N PRO A 15 -8.51 5.70 -7.17
CA PRO A 15 -8.76 6.54 -8.35
C PRO A 15 -8.84 8.04 -8.05
N ILE A 16 -8.84 8.45 -6.77
CA ILE A 16 -8.82 9.86 -6.37
C ILE A 16 -7.38 10.40 -6.34
N CYS A 17 -6.46 9.69 -5.66
CA CYS A 17 -5.07 10.13 -5.52
C CYS A 17 -4.10 9.42 -6.48
N MET A 18 -4.60 8.50 -7.31
CA MET A 18 -3.83 7.69 -8.28
C MET A 18 -2.63 6.97 -7.66
N ASP A 19 -2.78 6.53 -6.41
CA ASP A 19 -1.74 5.87 -5.62
C ASP A 19 -2.34 4.68 -4.87
N LEU A 20 -1.48 3.79 -4.39
CA LEU A 20 -1.85 2.58 -3.66
C LEU A 20 -2.66 2.94 -2.40
N LEU A 21 -3.80 2.28 -2.23
CA LEU A 21 -4.79 2.59 -1.20
C LEU A 21 -4.17 2.67 0.21
N ARG A 22 -4.42 3.77 0.92
CA ARG A 22 -4.09 3.95 2.35
C ARG A 22 -5.38 3.87 3.16
N ASP A 23 -5.45 2.90 4.06
CA ASP A 23 -6.67 2.56 4.79
C ASP A 23 -7.87 2.42 3.85
N PRO A 24 -7.88 1.39 2.98
CA PRO A 24 -8.93 1.23 1.98
C PRO A 24 -10.30 1.16 2.63
N VAL A 25 -11.25 1.90 2.05
CA VAL A 25 -12.67 1.85 2.41
C VAL A 25 -13.46 1.41 1.19
N THR A 26 -14.30 0.40 1.38
CA THR A 26 -15.28 -0.05 0.38
C THR A 26 -16.60 0.66 0.65
N ILE A 27 -17.07 1.48 -0.30
CA ILE A 27 -18.38 2.13 -0.20
C ILE A 27 -19.49 1.17 -0.69
N PRO A 28 -20.79 1.44 -0.46
CA PRO A 28 -21.85 0.47 -0.72
C PRO A 28 -21.98 -0.04 -2.17
N CYS A 29 -21.46 0.69 -3.16
CA CYS A 29 -21.41 0.23 -4.55
C CYS A 29 -20.23 -0.70 -4.87
N GLY A 30 -19.37 -1.02 -3.91
CA GLY A 30 -18.24 -1.94 -4.06
C GLY A 30 -16.91 -1.32 -4.48
N HIS A 31 -16.88 -0.02 -4.82
CA HIS A 31 -15.64 0.69 -5.17
C HIS A 31 -14.81 1.05 -3.93
N ASN A 32 -13.49 1.14 -4.10
CA ASN A 32 -12.53 1.30 -3.01
C ASN A 32 -11.73 2.60 -3.13
N TYR A 33 -11.55 3.29 -2.01
CA TYR A 33 -10.80 4.55 -1.94
C TYR A 33 -9.97 4.59 -0.65
N CYS A 34 -8.96 5.46 -0.60
CA CYS A 34 -8.36 5.80 0.69
C CYS A 34 -9.43 6.48 1.55
N LEU A 35 -9.43 6.18 2.86
CA LEU A 35 -10.40 6.75 3.80
C LEU A 35 -10.45 8.28 3.70
N GLU A 36 -9.29 8.94 3.72
CA GLU A 36 -9.22 10.40 3.68
C GLU A 36 -9.63 10.97 2.32
N CYS A 37 -9.35 10.25 1.22
CA CYS A 37 -9.70 10.70 -0.12
C CYS A 37 -11.22 10.75 -0.34
N ILE A 38 -11.95 9.69 0.00
CA ILE A 38 -13.41 9.66 -0.17
C ILE A 38 -14.12 10.59 0.82
N LYS A 39 -13.58 10.72 2.03
CA LYS A 39 -14.06 11.66 3.04
C LYS A 39 -13.96 13.10 2.55
N SER A 40 -12.77 13.51 2.10
CA SER A 40 -12.50 14.83 1.52
C SER A 40 -13.38 15.11 0.29
N TYR A 41 -13.56 14.12 -0.60
CA TYR A 41 -14.40 14.25 -1.79
C TYR A 41 -15.87 14.55 -1.45
N TRP A 42 -16.42 13.90 -0.42
CA TRP A 42 -17.80 14.17 0.03
C TRP A 42 -17.94 15.50 0.77
N GLU A 43 -16.90 15.95 1.49
CA GLU A 43 -16.92 17.23 2.21
C GLU A 43 -16.84 18.44 1.27
N GLN A 44 -16.07 18.35 0.17
CA GLN A 44 -16.02 19.42 -0.84
C GLN A 44 -17.38 19.67 -1.50
N LYS A 45 -18.25 18.66 -1.57
CA LYS A 45 -19.59 18.74 -2.16
C LYS A 45 -20.70 19.18 -1.18
N ASN A 46 -20.33 19.84 -0.07
CA ASN A 46 -21.20 20.36 1.01
C ASN A 46 -22.49 21.12 0.60
N GLN A 47 -22.76 21.35 -0.68
CA GLN A 47 -23.99 21.98 -1.19
C GLN A 47 -25.13 20.99 -1.49
N LYS A 48 -24.87 19.68 -1.61
CA LYS A 48 -25.92 18.66 -1.79
C LYS A 48 -25.70 17.57 -0.74
N LYS A 49 -26.72 17.28 0.09
CA LYS A 49 -26.70 16.20 1.11
C LYS A 49 -26.46 14.77 0.55
N LEU A 50 -26.08 14.67 -0.71
CA LEU A 50 -25.92 13.44 -1.49
C LEU A 50 -24.43 13.11 -1.60
N CYS A 51 -24.03 11.98 -1.04
CA CYS A 51 -22.70 11.42 -1.23
C CYS A 51 -22.73 10.60 -2.53
N SER A 52 -21.83 10.86 -3.48
CA SER A 52 -21.77 10.10 -4.75
C SER A 52 -20.45 9.32 -4.86
N CYS A 53 -20.50 8.13 -5.46
CA CYS A 53 -19.30 7.41 -5.88
C CYS A 53 -18.59 8.17 -7.01
N PRO A 54 -17.27 8.45 -6.91
CA PRO A 54 -16.49 9.05 -8.00
C PRO A 54 -16.51 8.27 -9.32
N GLU A 55 -16.58 6.94 -9.27
CA GLU A 55 -16.47 6.07 -10.45
C GLU A 55 -17.82 5.80 -11.11
N CYS A 56 -18.75 5.15 -10.40
CA CYS A 56 -20.05 4.76 -10.97
C CYS A 56 -21.17 5.79 -10.77
N ARG A 57 -20.88 6.90 -10.06
CA ARG A 57 -21.81 8.01 -9.80
C ARG A 57 -23.05 7.65 -8.99
N GLN A 58 -23.16 6.41 -8.47
CA GLN A 58 -24.22 6.02 -7.56
C GLN A 58 -24.25 6.96 -6.34
N THR A 59 -25.45 7.40 -5.97
CA THR A 59 -25.66 8.34 -4.87
C THR A 59 -26.14 7.60 -3.62
N PHE A 60 -25.81 8.17 -2.46
CA PHE A 60 -26.10 7.63 -1.14
C PHE A 60 -26.67 8.75 -0.25
N SER A 61 -27.82 8.47 0.35
CA SER A 61 -28.47 9.31 1.35
C SER A 61 -29.21 8.39 2.34
N PRO A 62 -28.91 8.44 3.65
CA PRO A 62 -27.93 9.30 4.31
C PRO A 62 -26.48 8.97 3.92
N ARG A 63 -25.52 9.82 4.34
CA ARG A 63 -24.08 9.57 4.16
C ARG A 63 -23.71 8.23 4.80
N PRO A 64 -23.15 7.28 4.05
CA PRO A 64 -22.77 5.99 4.61
C PRO A 64 -21.56 6.14 5.55
N ALA A 65 -21.49 5.29 6.56
CA ALA A 65 -20.33 5.19 7.44
C ALA A 65 -19.10 4.69 6.65
N LEU A 66 -17.95 5.32 6.86
CA LEU A 66 -16.69 4.92 6.25
C LEU A 66 -15.90 4.10 7.26
N ASN A 67 -15.79 2.79 7.01
CA ASN A 67 -15.00 1.88 7.82
C ASN A 67 -13.88 1.28 6.97
N LYS A 68 -12.70 1.16 7.56
CA LYS A 68 -11.57 0.48 6.91
C LYS A 68 -11.94 -0.97 6.59
N ASN A 69 -11.74 -1.37 5.35
CA ASN A 69 -11.80 -2.76 4.93
C ASN A 69 -10.49 -3.45 5.31
N THR A 70 -10.49 -4.16 6.44
CA THR A 70 -9.29 -4.81 6.99
C THR A 70 -8.72 -5.87 6.07
N LEU A 71 -9.60 -6.69 5.45
CA LEU A 71 -9.18 -7.71 4.49
C LEU A 71 -8.48 -7.10 3.28
N PHE A 72 -9.05 -6.02 2.74
CA PHE A 72 -8.43 -5.37 1.58
C PHE A 72 -7.15 -4.63 1.94
N ALA A 73 -7.08 -4.07 3.16
CA ALA A 73 -5.83 -3.50 3.68
C ALA A 73 -4.71 -4.54 3.75
N GLU A 74 -4.99 -5.75 4.24
CA GLU A 74 -3.99 -6.84 4.26
C GLU A 74 -3.51 -7.23 2.86
N VAL A 75 -4.42 -7.26 1.88
CA VAL A 75 -4.06 -7.54 0.48
C VAL A 75 -3.13 -6.46 -0.08
N VAL A 76 -3.46 -5.19 0.15
CA VAL A 76 -2.66 -4.04 -0.28
C VAL A 76 -1.26 -4.07 0.34
N GLU A 77 -1.15 -4.41 1.63
CA GLU A 77 0.15 -4.51 2.32
C GLU A 77 1.02 -5.64 1.76
N LYS A 78 0.43 -6.81 1.46
CA LYS A 78 1.16 -7.90 0.80
C LYS A 78 1.66 -7.50 -0.59
N LEU A 79 0.87 -6.71 -1.33
CA LEU A 79 1.29 -6.20 -2.63
C LEU A 79 2.52 -5.30 -2.53
N ARG A 80 2.57 -4.38 -1.55
CA ARG A 80 3.78 -3.55 -1.28
C ARG A 80 5.01 -4.42 -1.06
N GLN A 81 4.87 -5.45 -0.23
CA GLN A 81 5.99 -6.36 0.10
C GLN A 81 6.46 -7.16 -1.12
N THR A 82 5.55 -7.61 -2.00
CA THR A 82 5.92 -8.30 -3.24
C THR A 82 6.52 -7.39 -4.32
N GLY A 83 6.37 -6.07 -4.21
CA GLY A 83 7.10 -5.09 -5.01
C GLY A 83 8.48 -4.74 -4.44
N MET A 84 8.66 -4.90 -3.12
CA MET A 84 9.87 -4.49 -2.39
C MET A 84 10.82 -5.63 -2.00
N ARG A 85 10.45 -6.89 -2.22
CA ARG A 85 11.39 -8.01 -2.12
C ARG A 85 12.33 -8.00 -3.34
N SER A 86 13.35 -7.15 -3.29
CA SER A 86 14.64 -7.51 -3.89
C SER A 86 15.04 -8.86 -3.30
N PRO A 87 15.64 -9.78 -4.08
CA PRO A 87 16.19 -10.99 -3.49
C PRO A 87 17.18 -10.54 -2.43
N THR A 88 16.85 -10.77 -1.16
CA THR A 88 17.84 -10.75 -0.10
C THR A 88 18.71 -11.94 -0.44
N ILE A 89 19.86 -11.68 -1.07
CA ILE A 89 20.91 -12.67 -1.16
C ILE A 89 21.29 -13.00 0.28
N PRO A 90 21.11 -14.25 0.75
CA PRO A 90 21.65 -14.66 2.03
C PRO A 90 23.18 -14.68 1.86
N GLY A 91 23.86 -13.62 2.30
CA GLY A 91 25.32 -13.52 2.17
C GLY A 91 25.90 -12.12 1.95
N ALA A 92 25.24 -11.04 2.39
CA ALA A 92 25.96 -9.79 2.61
C ALA A 92 26.71 -9.92 3.94
N GLU A 93 27.91 -10.49 3.88
CA GLU A 93 28.88 -10.48 4.97
C GLU A 93 29.30 -9.03 5.21
N ASN A 94 29.23 -8.60 6.48
CA ASN A 94 29.52 -7.23 6.87
C ASN A 94 31.03 -6.96 6.73
N ASP A 95 31.41 -5.93 5.96
CA ASP A 95 32.81 -5.51 5.70
C ASP A 95 33.59 -5.04 6.96
N GLU A 96 32.98 -5.06 8.15
CA GLU A 96 33.63 -4.62 9.40
C GLU A 96 34.49 -5.68 10.10
N ASP A 97 34.44 -6.96 9.72
CA ASP A 97 35.26 -8.01 10.37
C ASP A 97 36.60 -8.32 9.65
N ILE A 98 36.77 -7.94 8.38
CA ILE A 98 38.01 -8.18 7.62
C ILE A 98 39.21 -7.37 8.17
N ALA A 99 38.94 -6.27 8.89
CA ALA A 99 40.00 -5.44 9.47
C ALA A 99 40.63 -6.05 10.74
N LYS A 100 39.92 -6.91 11.48
CA LYS A 100 40.44 -7.49 12.73
C LYS A 100 41.30 -8.73 12.49
N GLU A 101 41.05 -9.49 11.42
CA GLU A 101 41.78 -10.72 11.10
C GLU A 101 43.20 -10.45 10.55
N LYS A 102 43.41 -9.30 9.89
CA LYS A 102 44.74 -8.87 9.41
C LYS A 102 45.68 -8.40 10.52
N GLN A 103 45.13 -7.98 11.67
CA GLN A 103 45.93 -7.50 12.81
C GLN A 103 46.42 -8.65 13.70
N TYR A 104 45.70 -9.78 13.72
CA TYR A 104 46.08 -10.97 14.49
C TYR A 104 47.20 -11.77 13.79
N THR A 105 47.16 -11.88 12.46
CA THR A 105 48.12 -12.66 11.67
C THR A 105 49.50 -12.01 11.53
N SER A 106 49.66 -10.71 11.79
CA SER A 106 50.98 -10.04 11.81
C SER A 106 51.73 -10.19 13.14
N GLN A 107 51.13 -10.77 14.19
CA GLN A 107 51.78 -10.92 15.52
C GLN A 107 52.29 -12.34 15.81
N GLN A 108 52.20 -13.29 14.86
CA GLN A 108 52.62 -14.69 15.09
C GLN A 108 53.76 -15.17 14.17
N THR A 109 54.36 -14.30 13.36
CA THR A 109 55.60 -14.63 12.62
C THR A 109 56.80 -13.85 13.17
N THR A 110 57.33 -14.32 14.30
CA THR A 110 58.75 -14.23 14.69
C THR A 110 59.11 -15.48 15.48
#